data_AF-A0A9X7R2L5-F1
#
_entry.id   AF-A0A9X7R2L5-F1
#
_cell.length_a   1.000
_cell.length_b   1.000
_cell.length_c   1.000
_cell.angle_alpha   90.00
_cell.angle_beta   90.00
_cell.angle_gamma   90.00
#
_symmetry.space_group_name_H-M   'P 1'
#
loop_
_entity.id
_entity.type
_entity.pdbx_description
1 polymer ?
#
loop_
_entity_poly.entity_id
_entity_poly.type
_entity_poly.pdbx_seq_one_letter_code
_entity_poly.pdbx_strand_id
1 'polypeptide(L)' 'MAKRPTNKVRLKVWTETSTAELEGGIKDGAYYLFMFVPEADREQLLADMKQWHEEVTAKVA' A
#
# COMPACT_ATOMS: atom_id res chain seq x y z
N MET A 1 -6.48 -19.43 -15.89
CA MET A 1 -6.25 -18.05 -15.41
C MET A 1 -4.77 -17.74 -15.58
N ALA A 2 -4.41 -16.79 -16.45
CA ALA A 2 -3.00 -16.41 -16.62
C ALA A 2 -2.45 -15.93 -15.27
N LYS A 3 -1.34 -16.52 -14.81
CA LYS A 3 -0.67 -16.07 -13.57
C LYS A 3 -0.30 -14.61 -13.76
N ARG A 4 -0.82 -13.73 -12.90
CA ARG A 4 -0.42 -12.32 -12.89
C ARG A 4 1.09 -12.27 -12.62
N PRO A 5 1.86 -11.40 -13.31
CA PRO A 5 3.26 -11.22 -13.00
C PRO A 5 3.41 -10.88 -11.52
N THR A 6 4.31 -11.57 -10.81
CA THR A 6 4.48 -11.48 -9.34
C THR A 6 4.77 -10.05 -8.85
N ASN A 7 5.16 -9.16 -9.77
CA ASN A 7 5.65 -7.81 -9.47
C ASN A 7 4.60 -6.74 -9.80
N LYS A 8 3.41 -7.14 -10.25
CA LYS A 8 2.33 -6.22 -10.64
C LYS A 8 1.20 -6.24 -9.63
N VAL A 9 0.64 -5.06 -9.39
CA VAL A 9 -0.53 -4.85 -8.54
C VAL A 9 -1.62 -4.16 -9.35
N ARG A 10 -2.87 -4.56 -9.10
CA ARG A 10 -4.05 -3.80 -9.51
C ARG A 10 -4.76 -3.37 -8.23
N LEU A 11 -4.85 -2.06 -8.04
CA LEU A 11 -5.50 -1.42 -6.90
C LEU A 11 -6.80 -0.79 -7.35
N LYS A 12 -7.79 -0.87 -6.48
CA LYS A 12 -9.01 -0.09 -6.59
C LYS A 12 -9.16 0.69 -5.31
N VAL A 13 -9.18 2.01 -5.43
CA VAL A 13 -9.28 2.93 -4.30
C VAL A 13 -10.65 3.60 -4.37
N TRP A 14 -11.33 3.62 -3.24
CA TRP A 14 -12.58 4.33 -3.06
C TRP A 14 -12.32 5.50 -2.13
N THR A 15 -12.65 6.70 -2.60
CA THR A 15 -12.71 7.92 -1.81
C THR A 15 -14.17 8.34 -1.70
N GLU A 16 -14.47 9.30 -0.83
CA GLU A 16 -15.85 9.79 -0.67
C GLU A 16 -16.45 10.34 -1.98
N THR A 17 -15.62 10.88 -2.87
CA THR A 17 -16.06 11.57 -4.08
C THR A 17 -15.72 10.84 -5.38
N SER A 18 -14.86 9.82 -5.33
CA SER A 18 -14.34 9.17 -6.54
C SER A 18 -13.89 7.75 -6.31
N THR A 19 -13.78 7.00 -7.42
CA THR A 19 -13.10 5.70 -7.45
C THR A 19 -11.98 5.74 -8.47
N ALA A 20 -10.83 5.19 -8.10
CA ALA A 20 -9.67 5.11 -8.97
C ALA A 20 -9.22 3.65 -9.09
N GLU A 21 -8.95 3.21 -10.30
CA GLU A 21 -8.29 1.92 -10.56
C GLU A 21 -6.87 2.18 -11.07
N LEU A 22 -5.90 1.48 -10.48
CA LEU A 22 -4.49 1.68 -10.75
C LEU A 22 -3.84 0.32 -11.00
N GLU A 23 -3.19 0.16 -12.15
CA GLU A 23 -2.45 -1.04 -12.51
C GLU A 23 -0.98 -0.67 -12.75
N GLY A 24 -0.07 -1.28 -12.01
CA GLY A 24 1.33 -0.90 -12.05
C GLY A 24 2.25 -1.86 -11.28
N GLY A 25 3.46 -1.42 -10.99
CA GLY A 25 4.37 -2.14 -10.12
C GLY A 25 3.91 -2.09 -8.66
N ILE A 26 4.31 -3.08 -7.86
CA ILE A 26 3.99 -3.12 -6.41
C ILE A 26 4.44 -1.83 -5.70
N LYS A 27 5.60 -1.29 -6.05
CA LYS A 27 6.12 -0.03 -5.47
C LYS A 27 5.22 1.16 -5.78
N ASP A 28 4.78 1.27 -7.03
CA ASP A 28 3.85 2.32 -7.45
C ASP A 28 2.54 2.19 -6.68
N GLY A 29 2.04 0.96 -6.53
CA GLY A 29 0.82 0.72 -5.76
C GLY A 29 0.94 1.14 -4.29
N ALA A 30 2.05 0.79 -3.62
CA ALA A 30 2.29 1.24 -2.24
C ALA A 30 2.36 2.76 -2.13
N TYR A 31 3.05 3.42 -3.07
CA TYR A 31 3.13 4.88 -3.14
C TYR A 31 1.74 5.52 -3.29
N TYR A 32 0.94 5.04 -4.25
CA TYR A 32 -0.39 5.61 -4.48
C TYR A 32 -1.33 5.36 -3.30
N LEU A 33 -1.34 4.17 -2.70
CA LEU A 33 -2.14 3.90 -1.51
C LEU A 33 -1.82 4.88 -0.38
N PHE A 34 -0.53 5.12 -0.13
CA PHE A 34 -0.10 6.09 0.88
C PHE A 34 -0.57 7.51 0.55
N MET A 35 -0.51 7.92 -0.72
CA MET A 35 -1.00 9.23 -1.16
C MET A 35 -2.51 9.41 -1.01
N PHE A 36 -3.31 8.34 -1.03
CA PHE A 36 -4.75 8.42 -0.80
C PHE A 36 -5.14 8.50 0.67
N VAL A 37 -4.22 8.24 1.59
CA VAL A 37 -4.44 8.45 3.03
C VAL A 37 -4.49 9.95 3.31
N PRO A 38 -5.43 10.43 4.15
CA PRO A 38 -5.48 11.82 4.57
C PRO A 38 -4.15 12.29 5.14
N GLU A 39 -3.74 13.53 4.84
CA GLU A 39 -2.43 14.05 5.23
C GLU A 39 -2.18 13.96 6.75
N ALA A 40 -3.22 14.23 7.56
CA ALA A 40 -3.17 14.16 9.02
C ALA A 40 -2.83 12.75 9.55
N ASP A 41 -3.17 11.69 8.80
CA ASP A 41 -3.02 10.31 9.25
C ASP A 41 -1.74 9.64 8.70
N ARG A 42 -1.08 10.28 7.71
CA ARG A 42 0.09 9.72 7.03
C ARG A 42 1.29 9.49 7.96
N GLU A 43 1.56 10.43 8.88
CA GLU A 43 2.67 10.30 9.81
C GLU A 43 2.49 9.13 10.78
N GLN A 44 1.29 8.98 11.34
CA GLN A 44 0.97 7.86 12.22
C GLN A 44 1.06 6.53 11.46
N LEU A 45 0.54 6.48 10.23
CA LEU A 45 0.64 5.29 9.40
C LEU A 45 2.10 4.89 9.12
N LEU A 46 3.01 5.84 8.90
CA LEU A 46 4.44 5.53 8.75
C LEU A 46 5.05 4.96 10.03
N ALA A 47 4.66 5.47 11.20
CA ALA A 47 5.10 4.93 12.49
C ALA A 47 4.60 3.49 12.69
N ASP A 48 3.33 3.23 12.41
CA ASP A 48 2.71 1.91 12.52
C ASP A 48 3.36 0.90 11.56
N MET A 49 3.60 1.30 10.30
CA MET A 49 4.27 0.46 9.32
C MET A 49 5.70 0.10 9.73
N LYS A 50 6.43 1.04 10.36
CA LYS A 50 7.76 0.78 10.89
C LYS A 50 7.70 -0.24 12.04
N GLN A 51 6.78 -0.06 12.97
CA GLN A 51 6.61 -1.00 14.08
C GLN A 51 6.27 -2.41 13.56
N TRP A 52 5.33 -2.55 12.62
CA TRP A 52 5.00 -3.84 12.03
C TRP A 52 6.18 -4.50 11.32
N HIS A 53 7.03 -3.71 10.64
CA HIS A 53 8.22 -4.24 10.01
C HIS A 53 9.20 -4.82 11.05
N GLU A 54 9.41 -4.12 12.16
CA GLU A 54 10.26 -4.59 13.26
C GLU A 54 9.70 -5.89 13.86
N GLU A 55 8.39 -5.95 14.13
CA GLU A 55 7.72 -7.14 14.68
C GLU A 55 7.80 -8.36 13.75
N VAL A 56 7.60 -8.16 12.44
CA VAL A 56 7.69 -9.24 11.46
C VAL A 56 9.13 -9.72 11.32
N THR A 57 10.10 -8.80 11.28
CA THR A 57 11.52 -9.15 11.16
C THR A 57 11.99 -9.94 12.37
N ALA A 58 11.57 -9.54 13.57
CA ALA A 58 11.89 -10.25 14.81
C ALA A 58 11.27 -11.66 14.88
N LYS A 59 10.15 -11.92 14.20
CA LYS A 59 9.51 -13.25 14.14
C LYS A 59 10.16 -14.19 13.13
N VAL A 60 10.85 -13.64 12.14
CA VAL A 60 11.49 -14.40 11.04
C VAL A 60 12.98 -14.63 11.30
N ALA A 61 13.60 -13.84 12.20
CA ALA A 61 14.96 -14.01 12.70
C ALA A 61 15.06 -15.14 13.74
#